data_AF-A0A1B6JSB7-F1
#
_entry.id   AF-A0A1B6JSB7-F1
#
_cell.length_a   1.000
_cell.length_b   1.000
_cell.length_c   1.000
_cell.angle_alpha   90.00
_cell.angle_beta   90.00
_cell.angle_gamma   90.00
#
_symmetry.space_group_name_H-M   'P 1'
#
loop_
_entity.id
_entity.type
_entity.pdbx_description
1 polymer ?
#
loop_
_entity_poly.entity_id
_entity_poly.type
_entity_poly.pdbx_seq_one_letter_code
_entity_poly.pdbx_strand_id
1 'polypeptide(L)'
;PVHGNPNTSSTPAILIFMSQFLLGVGVSMYWTLGIAYLDDNVRKNQTPWLIAISSTIRLFGSPIGFWVASKAVEFYVDPTLSPPITDKDPRWIGAWWMGWIPFGIIASIFSVLLSLFPRVLPRASQRLKEQARVEVKTEEKTGNNTFGGFCQMLKRLFRNRLLLCNTFSYVFYMFGVLFYYVYMPKYMESQFHMTASDANMITGNVGLISSAIGVIASGYVVSSFKPSARMITGCNFGVEALGVICMIVYAHLGCQGNNLHGQWAADGSWDLNQQCNSECNCGPSVPYEPVCDLTRSVTFFSPCHAGCSEVVFNEGVKMFKNCSCIPDTFTAVDSFCPVDCQYDLIIFLVIFCIMSLLSSMSHSGLVIIQFRTVDPEDKSVSIALSEMMCSALAYIPAPIIYGYLIDKSCMVWGQTCGERGNCWLYFGESLRYYANY
;
A
#
# COMPACT_ATOMS: atom_id res chain seq x y z
N PRO A 1 2.24 5.49 31.42
CA PRO A 1 1.69 6.74 32.00
C PRO A 1 2.72 7.87 31.86
N VAL A 2 2.29 8.93 31.20
CA VAL A 2 3.08 10.02 30.59
C VAL A 2 3.90 10.80 31.63
N HIS A 3 5.23 10.74 31.56
CA HIS A 3 6.07 11.84 32.04
C HIS A 3 6.27 12.81 30.87
N GLY A 4 5.38 13.80 30.81
CA GLY A 4 5.36 14.84 29.79
C GLY A 4 6.51 15.82 30.00
N ASN A 5 7.35 15.95 28.97
CA ASN A 5 8.28 17.06 28.82
C ASN A 5 7.42 18.34 28.55
N PRO A 6 7.58 19.44 29.30
CA PRO A 6 6.66 20.59 29.24
C PRO A 6 6.73 21.42 27.93
N ASN A 7 7.56 21.02 26.95
CA ASN A 7 7.81 21.79 25.72
C ASN A 7 7.33 21.11 24.42
N THR A 8 6.68 19.95 24.47
CA THR A 8 6.03 19.38 23.28
C THR A 8 4.74 20.13 23.00
N SER A 9 4.84 21.19 22.20
CA SER A 9 3.68 21.85 21.60
C SER A 9 2.88 20.82 20.79
N SER A 10 1.62 20.57 21.17
CA SER A 10 0.70 19.73 20.43
C SER A 10 0.14 20.41 19.18
N THR A 11 0.43 21.69 18.98
CA THR A 11 -0.06 22.51 17.86
C THR A 11 0.26 21.92 16.48
N PRO A 12 1.50 21.45 16.18
CA PRO A 12 1.79 20.86 14.87
C PRO A 12 0.97 19.59 14.60
N ALA A 13 0.81 18.74 15.62
CA ALA A 13 0.02 17.51 15.50
C ALA A 13 -1.46 17.81 15.21
N ILE A 14 -2.04 18.81 15.89
CA ILE A 14 -3.42 19.24 15.66
C ILE A 14 -3.59 19.83 14.25
N LEU A 15 -2.64 20.66 13.79
CA LEU A 15 -2.68 21.24 12.45
C LEU A 15 -2.59 20.17 11.36
N ILE A 16 -1.70 19.18 11.52
CA ILE A 16 -1.57 18.05 10.60
C ILE A 16 -2.83 17.19 10.62
N PHE A 17 -3.40 16.92 11.80
CA PHE A 17 -4.64 16.16 11.89
C PHE A 17 -5.79 16.88 11.16
N MET A 18 -5.98 18.18 11.41
CA MET A 18 -7.04 18.96 10.78
C MET A 18 -6.84 19.06 9.27
N SER A 19 -5.61 19.19 8.78
CA SER A 19 -5.32 19.25 7.34
C SER A 19 -5.61 17.90 6.67
N GLN A 20 -5.20 16.77 7.26
CA GLN A 20 -5.49 15.44 6.74
C GLN A 20 -6.98 15.11 6.80
N PHE A 21 -7.68 15.56 7.84
CA PHE A 21 -9.14 15.41 7.94
C PHE A 21 -9.86 16.16 6.80
N LEU A 22 -9.51 17.42 6.57
CA LEU A 22 -10.07 18.22 5.47
C LEU A 22 -9.73 17.64 4.09
N LEU A 23 -8.50 17.14 3.93
CA LEU A 23 -8.07 16.45 2.72
C LEU A 23 -8.93 15.20 2.47
N GLY A 24 -9.19 14.40 3.52
CA GLY A 24 -10.06 13.23 3.45
C GLY A 24 -11.48 13.59 2.98
N VAL A 25 -12.07 14.63 3.58
CA VAL A 25 -13.39 15.15 3.18
C VAL A 25 -13.42 15.56 1.70
N GLY A 26 -12.39 16.27 1.22
CA GLY A 26 -12.27 16.69 -0.18
C GLY A 26 -12.11 15.51 -1.15
N VAL A 27 -11.22 14.56 -0.83
CA VAL A 27 -10.96 13.37 -1.66
C VAL A 27 -12.20 12.48 -1.77
N SER A 28 -12.92 12.27 -0.66
CA SER A 28 -14.17 11.48 -0.67
C SER A 28 -15.23 12.12 -1.56
N MET A 29 -15.41 13.45 -1.50
CA MET A 29 -16.36 14.15 -2.37
C MET A 29 -15.98 14.04 -3.85
N TYR A 30 -14.70 14.28 -4.18
CA TYR A 30 -14.21 14.17 -5.55
C TYR A 30 -14.47 12.77 -6.13
N TRP A 31 -14.17 11.72 -5.37
CA TRP A 31 -14.32 10.34 -5.83
C TRP A 31 -15.79 9.93 -5.97
N THR A 32 -16.61 10.16 -4.94
CA THR A 32 -18.01 9.71 -4.92
C THR A 32 -18.90 10.48 -5.88
N LEU A 33 -18.78 11.82 -5.92
CA LEU A 33 -19.58 12.67 -6.80
C LEU A 33 -19.02 12.70 -8.22
N GLY A 34 -17.69 12.69 -8.38
CA GLY A 34 -17.05 12.76 -9.69
C GLY A 34 -17.36 11.56 -10.58
N ILE A 35 -17.26 10.34 -10.04
CA ILE A 35 -17.57 9.12 -10.81
C ILE A 35 -19.05 9.04 -11.15
N ALA A 36 -19.94 9.37 -10.20
CA ALA A 36 -21.38 9.40 -10.45
C ALA A 36 -21.74 10.42 -11.54
N TYR A 37 -21.19 11.64 -11.45
CA TYR A 37 -21.36 12.68 -12.46
C TYR A 37 -20.87 12.22 -13.84
N LEU A 38 -19.73 11.54 -13.92
CA LEU A 38 -19.20 10.99 -15.17
C LEU A 38 -20.15 9.94 -15.77
N ASP A 39 -20.68 9.01 -14.97
CA ASP A 39 -21.61 7.97 -15.44
C ASP A 39 -22.96 8.53 -15.91
N ASP A 40 -23.45 9.59 -15.27
CA ASP A 40 -24.74 10.18 -15.61
C ASP A 40 -24.68 11.07 -16.86
N ASN A 41 -23.52 11.67 -17.14
CA ASN A 41 -23.36 12.61 -18.25
C ASN A 41 -22.80 11.99 -19.53
N VAL A 42 -22.21 10.79 -19.45
CA VAL A 42 -21.58 10.10 -20.59
C VAL A 42 -22.49 8.97 -21.10
N ARG A 43 -22.27 8.53 -22.35
CA ARG A 43 -22.95 7.34 -22.88
C ARG A 43 -22.53 6.11 -22.09
N LYS A 44 -23.49 5.24 -21.74
CA LYS A 44 -23.24 4.02 -20.93
C LYS A 44 -22.20 3.06 -21.51
N ASN A 45 -21.95 3.09 -22.82
CA ASN A 45 -20.88 2.31 -23.44
C ASN A 45 -19.48 2.94 -23.26
N GLN A 46 -19.39 4.25 -23.07
CA GLN A 46 -18.14 4.99 -22.91
C GLN A 46 -17.78 5.21 -21.43
N THR A 47 -18.75 5.14 -20.52
CA THR A 47 -18.49 5.31 -19.08
C THR A 47 -17.37 4.41 -18.56
N PRO A 48 -17.38 3.07 -18.79
CA PRO A 48 -16.34 2.18 -18.24
C PRO A 48 -14.93 2.56 -18.69
N TRP A 49 -14.80 2.99 -19.94
CA TRP A 49 -13.54 3.44 -20.52
C TRP A 49 -13.02 4.72 -19.88
N LEU A 50 -13.89 5.72 -19.66
CA LEU A 50 -13.48 6.98 -19.02
C LEU A 50 -13.18 6.80 -17.53
N ILE A 51 -13.93 5.96 -16.82
CA ILE A 51 -13.63 5.61 -15.42
C ILE A 51 -12.27 4.93 -15.33
N ALA A 52 -11.97 4.01 -16.26
CA ALA A 52 -10.67 3.34 -16.31
C ALA A 52 -9.53 4.34 -16.55
N ILE A 53 -9.66 5.23 -17.54
CA ILE A 53 -8.66 6.29 -17.79
C ILE A 53 -8.45 7.15 -16.54
N SER A 54 -9.52 7.62 -15.90
CA SER A 54 -9.43 8.46 -14.71
C SER A 54 -8.76 7.72 -13.54
N SER A 55 -9.04 6.42 -13.39
CA SER A 55 -8.47 5.58 -12.32
C SER A 55 -6.98 5.31 -12.56
N THR A 56 -6.57 5.12 -13.82
CA THR A 56 -5.16 4.96 -14.18
C THR A 56 -4.37 6.25 -13.98
N ILE A 57 -4.93 7.42 -14.34
CA ILE A 57 -4.31 8.72 -14.05
C ILE A 57 -4.09 8.88 -12.54
N ARG A 58 -5.06 8.46 -11.72
CA ARG A 58 -4.91 8.47 -10.25
C ARG A 58 -3.75 7.60 -9.78
N LEU A 59 -3.51 6.45 -10.42
CA LEU A 59 -2.44 5.53 -10.04
C LEU A 59 -1.04 6.12 -10.30
N PHE A 60 -0.87 6.89 -11.39
CA PHE A 60 0.35 7.64 -11.67
C PHE A 60 0.55 8.86 -10.75
N GLY A 61 -0.47 9.25 -9.99
CA GLY A 61 -0.37 10.31 -8.99
C GLY A 61 0.67 10.02 -7.92
N SER A 62 0.78 8.77 -7.45
CA SER A 62 1.73 8.40 -6.37
C SER A 62 3.20 8.57 -6.79
N PRO A 63 3.67 8.04 -7.94
CA PRO A 63 5.03 8.31 -8.43
C PRO A 63 5.35 9.80 -8.57
N ILE A 64 4.41 10.59 -9.12
CA ILE A 64 4.59 12.04 -9.26
C ILE A 64 4.71 12.70 -7.88
N GLY A 65 3.87 12.29 -6.92
CA GLY A 65 3.92 12.76 -5.53
C GLY A 65 5.26 12.45 -4.86
N PHE A 66 5.76 11.22 -4.98
CA PHE A 66 7.08 10.83 -4.45
C PHE A 66 8.22 11.63 -5.09
N TRP A 67 8.15 11.87 -6.40
CA TRP A 67 9.16 12.66 -7.10
C TRP A 67 9.17 14.12 -6.60
N VAL A 68 8.01 14.77 -6.49
CA VAL A 68 7.89 16.13 -5.94
C VAL A 68 8.34 16.17 -4.47
N ALA A 69 7.95 15.19 -3.66
CA ALA A 69 8.34 15.11 -2.26
C ALA A 69 9.87 14.94 -2.09
N SER A 70 10.48 14.06 -2.90
CA SER A 70 11.93 13.86 -2.93
C SER A 70 12.67 15.15 -3.28
N LYS A 71 12.20 15.88 -4.31
CA LYS A 71 12.77 17.19 -4.65
C LYS A 71 12.53 18.27 -3.60
N ALA A 72 11.41 18.24 -2.89
CA ALA A 72 11.14 19.22 -1.83
C ALA A 72 12.08 19.06 -0.63
N VAL A 73 12.48 17.82 -0.29
CA VAL A 73 13.36 17.56 0.86
C VAL A 73 14.85 17.81 0.58
N GLU A 74 15.25 17.95 -0.69
CA GLU A 74 16.61 18.40 -1.08
C GLU A 74 16.88 19.86 -0.68
N PHE A 75 15.84 20.66 -0.41
CA PHE A 75 15.97 22.03 0.08
C PHE A 75 15.83 22.07 1.61
N TYR A 76 16.59 22.97 2.24
CA TYR A 76 16.52 23.13 3.70
C TYR A 76 15.15 23.68 4.13
N VAL A 77 14.65 23.23 5.29
CA VAL A 77 13.31 23.56 5.83
C VAL A 77 12.95 25.04 5.77
N ASP A 78 13.95 25.90 5.98
CA ASP A 78 13.87 27.34 5.78
C ASP A 78 14.72 27.72 4.57
N PRO A 79 14.11 27.97 3.38
CA PRO A 79 14.84 28.31 2.17
C PRO A 79 15.63 29.62 2.26
N THR A 80 15.37 30.46 3.27
CA THR A 80 16.09 31.72 3.47
C THR A 80 17.42 31.53 4.20
N LEU A 81 17.63 30.37 4.81
CA LEU A 81 18.84 30.01 5.53
C LEU A 81 19.69 29.03 4.71
N SER A 82 20.99 29.31 4.61
CA SER A 82 22.00 28.40 4.07
C SER A 82 22.82 27.81 5.22
N PRO A 83 22.37 26.73 5.87
CA PRO A 83 23.11 26.19 6.99
C PRO A 83 24.39 25.50 6.47
N PRO A 84 25.43 25.36 7.31
CA PRO A 84 26.70 24.71 6.92
C PRO A 84 26.59 23.18 6.81
N ILE A 85 25.38 22.64 6.93
CA ILE A 85 25.09 21.20 6.86
C ILE A 85 24.55 20.86 5.47
N THR A 86 24.85 19.66 5.01
CA THR A 86 24.34 19.12 3.74
C THR A 86 23.15 18.20 3.97
N ASP A 87 22.44 17.87 2.89
CA ASP A 87 21.32 16.91 2.85
C ASP A 87 21.66 15.49 3.31
N LYS A 88 22.95 15.19 3.47
CA LYS A 88 23.46 13.91 4.00
C LYS A 88 23.65 13.91 5.52
N ASP A 89 23.62 15.07 6.17
CA ASP A 89 23.73 15.16 7.63
C ASP A 89 22.40 14.72 8.28
N PRO A 90 22.40 13.85 9.29
CA PRO A 90 21.17 13.40 9.96
C PRO A 90 20.36 14.53 10.62
N ARG A 91 20.94 15.71 10.83
CA ARG A 91 20.25 16.90 11.32
C ARG A 91 19.56 17.70 10.22
N TRP A 92 19.73 17.32 8.95
CA TRP A 92 19.05 17.94 7.84
C TRP A 92 17.55 17.72 7.93
N ILE A 93 16.80 18.81 7.94
CA ILE A 93 15.34 18.77 7.83
C ILE A 93 15.01 19.38 6.48
N GLY A 94 14.52 18.54 5.58
CA GLY A 94 14.07 18.97 4.26
C GLY A 94 12.79 19.80 4.33
N ALA A 95 12.58 20.68 3.35
CA ALA A 95 11.40 21.53 3.23
C ALA A 95 10.16 20.77 2.73
N TRP A 96 9.72 19.79 3.52
CA TRP A 96 8.58 18.90 3.27
C TRP A 96 7.27 19.64 2.94
N TRP A 97 7.09 20.87 3.45
CA TRP A 97 5.89 21.67 3.22
C TRP A 97 5.81 22.23 1.80
N MET A 98 6.94 22.44 1.12
CA MET A 98 6.98 23.03 -0.22
C MET A 98 6.30 22.16 -1.27
N GLY A 99 6.33 20.84 -1.09
CA GLY A 99 5.68 19.90 -2.02
C GLY A 99 4.16 20.13 -2.16
N TRP A 100 3.50 20.66 -1.13
CA TRP A 100 2.05 20.89 -1.13
C TRP A 100 1.61 22.14 -1.92
N ILE A 101 2.50 23.12 -2.07
CA ILE A 101 2.19 24.40 -2.73
C ILE A 101 1.78 24.21 -4.20
N PRO A 102 2.56 23.54 -5.07
CA PRO A 102 2.17 23.36 -6.47
C PRO A 102 0.86 22.56 -6.59
N PHE A 103 0.66 21.53 -5.76
CA PHE A 103 -0.59 20.76 -5.76
C PHE A 103 -1.79 21.60 -5.32
N GLY A 104 -1.64 22.46 -4.31
CA GLY A 104 -2.70 23.38 -3.87
C GLY A 104 -3.09 24.40 -4.94
N ILE A 105 -2.11 24.97 -5.65
CA ILE A 105 -2.35 25.91 -6.76
C ILE A 105 -3.08 25.20 -7.91
N ILE A 106 -2.58 24.04 -8.35
CA ILE A 106 -3.17 23.26 -9.44
C ILE A 106 -4.60 22.85 -9.06
N ALA A 107 -4.83 22.33 -7.84
CA ALA A 107 -6.15 21.94 -7.37
C ALA A 107 -7.12 23.12 -7.30
N SER A 108 -6.65 24.32 -6.90
CA SER A 108 -7.48 25.53 -6.87
C SER A 108 -7.91 25.95 -8.27
N ILE A 109 -7.00 25.91 -9.25
CA ILE A 109 -7.31 26.20 -10.67
C ILE A 109 -8.36 25.21 -11.18
N PHE A 110 -8.15 23.91 -10.98
CA PHE A 110 -9.11 22.89 -11.43
C PHE A 110 -10.45 22.96 -10.69
N SER A 111 -10.49 23.38 -9.43
CA SER A 111 -11.72 23.62 -8.68
C SER A 111 -12.56 24.73 -9.32
N VAL A 112 -11.92 25.84 -9.70
CA VAL A 112 -12.60 26.93 -10.43
C VAL A 112 -13.10 26.44 -11.78
N LEU A 113 -12.27 25.72 -12.55
CA LEU A 113 -12.69 25.18 -13.85
C LEU A 113 -13.88 24.21 -13.72
N LEU A 114 -13.88 23.35 -12.71
CA LEU A 114 -14.97 22.41 -12.45
C LEU A 114 -16.24 23.14 -12.01
N SER A 115 -16.13 24.26 -11.28
CA SER A 115 -17.29 25.06 -10.88
C SER A 115 -18.05 25.68 -12.07
N LEU A 116 -17.38 25.83 -13.22
CA LEU A 116 -17.99 26.33 -14.46
C LEU A 116 -18.78 25.24 -15.20
N PHE A 117 -18.61 23.96 -14.85
CA PHE A 117 -19.34 22.87 -15.50
C PHE A 117 -20.81 22.83 -15.03
N PRO A 118 -21.77 22.66 -15.95
CA PRO A 118 -23.18 22.53 -15.59
C PRO A 118 -23.42 21.19 -14.87
N ARG A 119 -24.36 21.16 -13.93
CA ARG A 119 -24.75 19.93 -13.18
C ARG A 119 -25.15 18.77 -14.09
N VAL A 120 -25.71 19.06 -15.26
CA VAL A 120 -26.05 18.08 -16.29
C VAL A 120 -25.63 18.65 -17.63
N LEU A 121 -24.85 17.91 -18.40
CA LEU A 121 -24.44 18.30 -19.75
C LEU A 121 -25.69 18.42 -20.65
N PRO A 122 -25.76 19.40 -21.57
CA PRO A 122 -26.92 19.63 -22.42
C PRO A 122 -27.41 18.37 -23.16
N ARG A 123 -26.48 17.55 -23.66
CA ARG A 123 -26.78 16.28 -24.34
C ARG A 123 -27.33 15.20 -23.40
N ALA A 124 -26.88 15.16 -22.15
CA ALA A 124 -27.43 14.25 -21.15
C ALA A 124 -28.84 14.69 -20.72
N SER A 125 -29.04 16.00 -20.55
CA SER A 125 -30.35 16.59 -20.23
C SER A 125 -31.41 16.30 -21.31
N GLN A 126 -31.01 16.29 -22.59
CA GLN A 126 -31.90 15.93 -23.70
C GLN A 126 -32.36 14.47 -23.63
N ARG A 127 -31.43 13.54 -23.34
CA ARG A 127 -31.77 12.11 -23.17
C ARG A 127 -32.67 11.87 -21.98
N LEU A 128 -32.40 12.53 -20.85
CA LEU A 128 -33.25 12.47 -19.67
C LEU A 128 -34.66 12.98 -19.97
N LYS A 129 -34.80 14.08 -20.74
CA LYS A 129 -36.10 14.59 -21.17
C LYS A 129 -36.81 13.65 -22.14
N GLU A 130 -36.08 12.97 -23.04
CA GLU A 130 -36.64 11.94 -23.92
C GLU A 130 -37.12 10.72 -23.13
N GLN A 131 -36.37 10.26 -22.13
CA GLN A 131 -36.74 9.16 -21.25
C GLN A 131 -37.91 9.53 -20.33
N ALA A 132 -37.88 10.72 -19.73
CA ALA A 132 -38.96 11.24 -18.90
C ALA A 132 -40.25 11.42 -19.71
N ARG A 133 -40.19 11.84 -20.98
CA ARG A 133 -41.38 11.89 -21.85
C ARG A 133 -42.03 10.50 -22.04
N VAL A 134 -41.28 9.42 -21.88
CA VAL A 134 -41.78 8.04 -21.92
C VAL A 134 -42.31 7.60 -20.54
N GLU A 135 -41.66 8.00 -19.44
CA GLU A 135 -42.01 7.63 -18.06
C GLU A 135 -43.13 8.48 -17.43
N VAL A 136 -43.43 9.68 -17.94
CA VAL A 136 -44.48 10.61 -17.46
C VAL A 136 -45.90 10.02 -17.48
N LYS A 137 -46.11 8.78 -17.95
CA LYS A 137 -47.37 8.05 -17.73
C LYS A 137 -47.55 7.48 -16.32
N THR A 138 -46.53 7.46 -15.45
CA THR A 138 -46.67 6.83 -14.12
C THR A 138 -45.95 7.63 -13.03
N GLU A 139 -46.78 8.33 -12.24
CA GLU A 139 -46.55 8.87 -10.89
C GLU A 139 -45.50 9.98 -10.65
N GLU A 140 -46.01 11.18 -10.38
CA GLU A 140 -45.37 12.16 -9.51
C GLU A 140 -45.37 11.64 -8.06
N LYS A 141 -44.20 11.53 -7.42
CA LYS A 141 -44.12 11.43 -5.95
C LYS A 141 -43.41 12.64 -5.34
N THR A 142 -44.26 13.37 -4.63
CA THR A 142 -44.09 14.38 -3.60
C THR A 142 -42.81 14.31 -2.78
N GLY A 143 -42.23 15.50 -2.58
CA GLY A 143 -41.06 15.74 -1.74
C GLY A 143 -41.28 15.34 -0.29
N ASN A 144 -40.33 14.56 0.23
CA ASN A 144 -40.23 14.21 1.64
C ASN A 144 -39.05 14.95 2.27
N ASN A 145 -39.24 15.37 3.53
CA ASN A 145 -38.27 16.06 4.37
C ASN A 145 -36.84 15.49 4.20
N THR A 146 -35.86 16.36 3.93
CA THR A 146 -34.49 16.01 3.49
C THR A 146 -33.81 14.93 4.33
N PHE A 147 -34.00 14.95 5.66
CA PHE A 147 -33.42 13.94 6.56
C PHE A 147 -34.18 12.60 6.55
N GLY A 148 -35.51 12.64 6.53
CA GLY A 148 -36.35 11.44 6.44
C GLY A 148 -36.14 10.70 5.12
N GLY A 149 -36.03 11.44 4.02
CA GLY A 149 -35.67 10.89 2.70
C GLY A 149 -34.29 10.23 2.71
N PHE A 150 -33.30 10.85 3.36
CA PHE A 150 -31.96 10.26 3.50
C PHE A 150 -31.96 8.95 4.32
N CYS A 151 -32.64 8.91 5.47
CA CYS A 151 -32.75 7.66 6.25
C CYS A 151 -33.49 6.56 5.48
N GLN A 152 -34.51 6.91 4.70
CA GLN A 152 -35.24 5.96 3.86
C GLN A 152 -34.36 5.42 2.73
N MET A 153 -33.56 6.28 2.10
CA MET A 153 -32.55 5.90 1.10
C MET A 153 -31.52 4.94 1.70
N LEU A 154 -30.93 5.26 2.86
CA LEU A 154 -30.00 4.35 3.53
C LEU A 154 -30.66 3.00 3.81
N LYS A 155 -31.89 2.99 4.33
CA LYS A 155 -32.63 1.75 4.58
C LYS A 155 -32.89 0.94 3.30
N ARG A 156 -33.13 1.61 2.16
CA ARG A 156 -33.26 0.96 0.84
C ARG A 156 -31.94 0.32 0.43
N LEU A 157 -30.82 1.03 0.54
CA LEU A 157 -29.48 0.54 0.21
C LEU A 157 -29.08 -0.66 1.07
N PHE A 158 -29.24 -0.58 2.40
CA PHE A 158 -28.97 -1.71 3.30
C PHE A 158 -29.92 -2.89 3.13
N ARG A 159 -31.08 -2.73 2.48
CA ARG A 159 -31.97 -3.86 2.16
C ARG A 159 -31.65 -4.50 0.82
N ASN A 160 -30.86 -3.85 -0.03
CA ASN A 160 -30.44 -4.37 -1.30
C ASN A 160 -29.37 -5.45 -1.12
N ARG A 161 -29.80 -6.71 -1.20
CA ARG A 161 -28.93 -7.88 -1.01
C ARG A 161 -27.79 -7.94 -2.02
N LEU A 162 -28.03 -7.53 -3.28
CA LEU A 162 -27.01 -7.56 -4.32
C LEU A 162 -25.90 -6.53 -4.03
N LEU A 163 -26.29 -5.32 -3.62
CA LEU A 163 -25.34 -4.29 -3.23
C LEU A 163 -24.51 -4.74 -2.03
N LEU A 164 -25.15 -5.23 -0.96
CA LEU A 164 -24.43 -5.66 0.24
C LEU A 164 -23.47 -6.83 -0.04
N CYS A 165 -23.90 -7.84 -0.81
CA CYS A 165 -23.00 -8.94 -1.19
C CYS A 165 -21.80 -8.44 -1.99
N ASN A 166 -22.02 -7.52 -2.94
CA ASN A 166 -20.95 -6.90 -3.73
C ASN A 166 -19.99 -6.09 -2.84
N THR A 167 -20.52 -5.32 -1.88
CA THR A 167 -19.74 -4.54 -0.92
C THR A 167 -18.94 -5.43 0.02
N PHE A 168 -19.53 -6.48 0.60
CA PHE A 168 -18.79 -7.42 1.46
C PHE A 168 -17.72 -8.17 0.68
N SER A 169 -18.00 -8.59 -0.56
CA SER A 169 -16.98 -9.18 -1.44
C SER A 169 -15.82 -8.23 -1.63
N TYR A 170 -16.09 -6.94 -1.88
CA TYR A 170 -15.06 -5.92 -2.00
C TYR A 170 -14.27 -5.73 -0.69
N VAL A 171 -14.94 -5.69 0.46
CA VAL A 171 -14.31 -5.57 1.78
C VAL A 171 -13.34 -6.72 2.06
N PHE A 172 -13.76 -7.97 1.85
CA PHE A 172 -12.91 -9.14 2.09
C PHE A 172 -11.72 -9.19 1.14
N TYR A 173 -11.95 -8.87 -0.14
CA TYR A 173 -10.87 -8.72 -1.12
C TYR A 173 -9.85 -7.66 -0.67
N MET A 174 -10.31 -6.46 -0.32
CA MET A 174 -9.43 -5.38 0.13
C MET A 174 -8.69 -5.75 1.42
N PHE A 175 -9.36 -6.44 2.35
CA PHE A 175 -8.72 -6.93 3.57
C PHE A 175 -7.51 -7.81 3.23
N GLY A 176 -7.68 -8.83 2.37
CA GLY A 176 -6.59 -9.73 1.97
C GLY A 176 -5.46 -9.04 1.21
N VAL A 177 -5.80 -8.15 0.27
CA VAL A 177 -4.80 -7.45 -0.56
C VAL A 177 -4.00 -6.42 0.24
N LEU A 178 -4.54 -5.86 1.33
CA LEU A 178 -3.86 -4.83 2.12
C LEU A 178 -2.53 -5.29 2.72
N PHE A 179 -2.37 -6.58 3.02
CA PHE A 179 -1.07 -7.13 3.42
C PHE A 179 0.02 -6.81 2.37
N TYR A 180 -0.26 -7.15 1.10
CA TYR A 180 0.67 -6.92 -0.01
C TYR A 180 0.78 -5.45 -0.41
N TYR A 181 -0.18 -4.61 -0.05
CA TYR A 181 -0.08 -3.19 -0.33
C TYR A 181 0.84 -2.47 0.67
N VAL A 182 0.77 -2.85 1.95
CA VAL A 182 1.46 -2.16 3.04
C VAL A 182 2.80 -2.82 3.40
N TYR A 183 2.84 -4.15 3.47
CA TYR A 183 3.96 -4.90 4.02
C TYR A 183 4.82 -5.59 2.96
N MET A 184 4.46 -5.53 1.68
CA MET A 184 5.20 -6.20 0.61
C MET A 184 6.69 -5.83 0.53
N PRO A 185 7.11 -4.55 0.63
CA PRO A 185 8.55 -4.25 0.60
C PRO A 185 9.30 -4.96 1.73
N LYS A 186 8.75 -4.95 2.95
CA LYS A 186 9.34 -5.65 4.10
C LYS A 186 9.31 -7.17 3.95
N TYR A 187 8.23 -7.70 3.38
CA TYR A 187 8.13 -9.10 3.03
C TYR A 187 9.24 -9.49 2.03
N MET A 188 9.46 -8.68 1.00
CA MET A 188 10.52 -8.93 0.01
C MET A 188 11.93 -8.79 0.59
N GLU A 189 12.19 -7.78 1.41
CA GLU A 189 13.45 -7.62 2.16
C GLU A 189 13.76 -8.88 2.96
N SER A 190 12.77 -9.41 3.69
CA SER A 190 12.96 -10.56 4.56
C SER A 190 13.00 -11.91 3.84
N GLN A 191 12.16 -12.12 2.81
CA GLN A 191 12.03 -13.42 2.14
C GLN A 191 13.04 -13.63 1.02
N PHE A 192 13.40 -12.56 0.31
CA PHE A 192 14.29 -12.60 -0.84
C PHE A 192 15.65 -11.95 -0.56
N HIS A 193 15.92 -11.55 0.69
CA HIS A 193 17.16 -10.91 1.13
C HIS A 193 17.58 -9.72 0.26
N MET A 194 16.58 -8.96 -0.18
CA MET A 194 16.77 -7.79 -1.03
C MET A 194 17.00 -6.53 -0.19
N THR A 195 17.68 -5.54 -0.75
CA THR A 195 17.78 -4.24 -0.10
C THR A 195 16.42 -3.56 -0.04
N ALA A 196 16.20 -2.70 0.97
CA ALA A 196 14.97 -1.92 1.08
C ALA A 196 14.71 -1.05 -0.17
N SER A 197 15.76 -0.59 -0.84
CA SER A 197 15.63 0.19 -2.09
C SER A 197 15.07 -0.68 -3.22
N ASP A 198 15.65 -1.86 -3.45
CA ASP A 198 15.23 -2.74 -4.54
C ASP A 198 13.81 -3.26 -4.33
N ALA A 199 13.48 -3.65 -3.09
CA ALA A 199 12.15 -4.11 -2.72
C ALA A 199 11.07 -3.02 -2.96
N ASN A 200 11.36 -1.77 -2.56
CA ASN A 200 10.46 -0.64 -2.80
C ASN A 200 10.33 -0.30 -4.29
N MET A 201 11.42 -0.33 -5.05
CA MET A 201 11.40 -0.05 -6.49
C MET A 201 10.57 -1.09 -7.25
N ILE A 202 10.73 -2.38 -6.92
CA ILE A 202 9.97 -3.47 -7.55
C ILE A 202 8.50 -3.38 -7.17
N THR A 203 8.19 -3.34 -5.87
CA THR A 203 6.79 -3.27 -5.39
C THR A 203 6.07 -2.06 -5.96
N GLY A 204 6.73 -0.89 -5.95
CA GLY A 204 6.20 0.36 -6.48
C GLY A 204 5.98 0.31 -7.99
N ASN A 205 6.98 -0.03 -8.79
CA ASN A 205 6.86 0.06 -10.24
C ASN A 205 6.06 -1.10 -10.83
N VAL A 206 6.40 -2.32 -10.46
CA VAL A 206 5.79 -3.52 -11.05
C VAL A 206 4.32 -3.61 -10.67
N GLY A 207 3.99 -3.36 -9.41
CA GLY A 207 2.61 -3.38 -8.92
C GLY A 207 1.75 -2.30 -9.57
N LEU A 208 2.22 -1.05 -9.60
CA LEU A 208 1.45 0.06 -10.17
C LEU A 208 1.26 -0.07 -11.69
N ILE A 209 2.30 -0.45 -12.45
CA ILE A 209 2.19 -0.58 -13.91
C ILE A 209 1.24 -1.71 -14.28
N SER A 210 1.35 -2.88 -13.63
CA SER A 210 0.45 -4.02 -13.87
C SER A 210 -1.01 -3.68 -13.52
N SER A 211 -1.24 -2.99 -12.42
CA SER A 211 -2.57 -2.49 -12.04
C SER A 211 -3.12 -1.49 -13.06
N ALA A 212 -2.31 -0.54 -13.54
CA ALA A 212 -2.71 0.43 -14.57
C ALA A 212 -3.19 -0.27 -15.86
N ILE A 213 -2.44 -1.27 -16.32
CA ILE A 213 -2.77 -2.07 -17.50
C ILE A 213 -4.09 -2.82 -17.26
N GLY A 214 -4.25 -3.45 -16.09
CA GLY A 214 -5.48 -4.17 -15.72
C GLY A 214 -6.72 -3.29 -15.73
N VAL A 215 -6.64 -2.08 -15.15
CA VAL A 215 -7.74 -1.11 -15.15
C VAL A 215 -8.10 -0.67 -16.57
N ILE A 216 -7.13 -0.27 -17.40
CA ILE A 216 -7.38 0.14 -18.80
C ILE A 216 -7.99 -1.00 -19.61
N ALA A 217 -7.42 -2.20 -19.50
CA ALA A 217 -7.91 -3.39 -20.19
C ALA A 217 -9.36 -3.68 -19.80
N SER A 218 -9.69 -3.58 -18.50
CA SER A 218 -11.07 -3.77 -18.02
C SER A 218 -12.05 -2.76 -18.63
N GLY A 219 -11.67 -1.47 -18.68
CA GLY A 219 -12.50 -0.41 -19.25
C GLY A 219 -12.75 -0.63 -20.73
N TYR A 220 -11.72 -1.06 -21.47
CA TYR A 220 -11.81 -1.39 -22.89
C TYR A 220 -12.71 -2.61 -23.14
N VAL A 221 -12.50 -3.69 -22.38
CA VAL A 221 -13.28 -4.93 -22.52
C VAL A 221 -14.75 -4.68 -22.23
N VAL A 222 -15.07 -3.98 -21.13
CA VAL A 222 -16.47 -3.72 -20.77
C VAL A 222 -17.15 -2.77 -21.77
N SER A 223 -16.44 -1.72 -22.23
CA SER A 223 -16.99 -0.76 -23.19
C SER A 223 -17.23 -1.36 -24.57
N SER A 224 -16.34 -2.25 -25.02
CA SER A 224 -16.38 -2.84 -26.36
C SER A 224 -17.31 -4.05 -26.44
N PHE A 225 -17.15 -5.02 -25.53
CA PHE A 225 -17.89 -6.29 -25.58
C PHE A 225 -19.24 -6.25 -24.85
N LYS A 226 -19.49 -5.23 -24.04
CA LYS A 226 -20.75 -5.04 -23.28
C LYS A 226 -21.19 -6.30 -22.53
N PRO A 227 -20.34 -6.85 -21.66
CA PRO A 227 -20.60 -8.09 -20.96
C PRO A 227 -21.84 -7.99 -20.04
N SER A 228 -22.61 -9.09 -19.99
CA SER A 228 -23.72 -9.25 -19.04
C SER A 228 -23.19 -9.22 -17.59
N ALA A 229 -24.00 -8.70 -16.66
CA ALA A 229 -23.63 -8.66 -15.24
C ALA A 229 -23.26 -10.04 -14.66
N ARG A 230 -23.90 -11.11 -15.16
CA ARG A 230 -23.58 -12.49 -14.76
C ARG A 230 -22.17 -12.90 -15.21
N MET A 231 -21.76 -12.50 -16.41
CA MET A 231 -20.43 -12.81 -16.92
C MET A 231 -19.36 -12.06 -16.13
N ILE A 232 -19.57 -10.76 -15.85
CA ILE A 232 -18.64 -9.97 -15.01
C ILE A 232 -18.50 -10.62 -13.63
N THR A 233 -19.61 -10.98 -13.00
CA THR A 233 -19.59 -11.62 -11.67
C THR A 233 -18.86 -12.97 -11.70
N GLY A 234 -19.09 -13.79 -12.74
CA GLY A 234 -18.39 -15.06 -12.91
C GLY A 234 -16.89 -14.90 -13.15
N CYS A 235 -16.49 -13.92 -13.95
CA CYS A 235 -15.07 -13.59 -14.15
C CYS A 235 -14.42 -13.13 -12.85
N ASN A 236 -15.08 -12.25 -12.08
CA ASN A 236 -14.58 -11.79 -10.78
C ASN A 236 -14.37 -12.98 -9.84
N PHE A 237 -15.37 -13.87 -9.71
CA PHE A 237 -15.23 -15.07 -8.88
C PHE A 237 -14.05 -15.96 -9.33
N GLY A 238 -13.86 -16.14 -10.64
CA GLY A 238 -12.74 -16.90 -11.19
C GLY A 238 -11.37 -16.27 -10.86
N VAL A 239 -11.27 -14.94 -10.91
CA VAL A 239 -10.05 -14.23 -10.53
C VAL A 239 -9.77 -14.34 -9.03
N GLU A 240 -10.78 -14.20 -8.18
CA GLU A 240 -10.62 -14.37 -6.73
C GLU A 240 -10.20 -15.80 -6.36
N ALA A 241 -10.80 -16.81 -7.00
CA ALA A 241 -10.41 -18.20 -6.81
C ALA A 241 -8.97 -18.47 -7.24
N LEU A 242 -8.54 -17.89 -8.38
CA LEU A 242 -7.15 -17.93 -8.80
C LEU A 242 -6.23 -17.22 -7.79
N GLY A 243 -6.69 -16.11 -7.21
CA GLY A 243 -5.94 -15.39 -6.18
C GLY A 243 -5.67 -16.21 -4.93
N VAL A 244 -6.66 -16.97 -4.46
CA VAL A 244 -6.46 -17.91 -3.33
C VAL A 244 -5.42 -18.97 -3.68
N ILE A 245 -5.47 -19.53 -4.89
CA ILE A 245 -4.47 -20.51 -5.35
C ILE A 245 -3.07 -19.87 -5.37
N CYS A 246 -2.94 -18.63 -5.87
CA CYS A 246 -1.68 -17.90 -5.88
C CYS A 246 -1.15 -17.61 -4.48
N MET A 247 -2.00 -17.28 -3.51
CA MET A 247 -1.58 -17.10 -2.10
C MET A 247 -1.06 -18.42 -1.50
N ILE A 248 -1.70 -19.55 -1.79
CA ILE A 248 -1.19 -20.87 -1.36
C ILE A 248 0.18 -21.15 -1.98
N VAL A 249 0.38 -20.81 -3.26
CA VAL A 249 1.69 -20.93 -3.91
C VAL A 249 2.73 -20.03 -3.23
N TYR A 250 2.36 -18.79 -2.89
CA TYR A 250 3.24 -17.85 -2.19
C TYR A 250 3.69 -18.33 -0.81
N ALA A 251 2.87 -19.12 -0.10
CA ALA A 251 3.29 -19.72 1.16
C ALA A 251 4.53 -20.65 1.00
N HIS A 252 4.73 -21.20 -0.20
CA HIS A 252 5.83 -22.10 -0.52
C HIS A 252 6.99 -21.42 -1.27
N LEU A 253 6.80 -20.21 -1.79
CA LEU A 253 7.84 -19.45 -2.48
C LEU A 253 8.62 -18.60 -1.48
N GLY A 254 9.93 -18.80 -1.43
CA GLY A 254 10.84 -17.96 -0.65
C GLY A 254 12.16 -18.65 -0.39
N CYS A 255 13.18 -17.87 -0.13
CA CYS A 255 14.53 -18.39 -0.01
C CYS A 255 14.70 -19.14 1.31
N GLN A 256 15.30 -20.33 1.27
CA GLN A 256 15.69 -21.04 2.49
C GLN A 256 17.01 -20.46 3.03
N GLY A 257 16.94 -19.26 3.62
CA GLY A 257 18.05 -18.60 4.27
C GLY A 257 18.19 -19.01 5.74
N ASN A 258 18.41 -20.30 6.04
CA ASN A 258 18.58 -20.76 7.43
C ASN A 258 20.02 -20.57 7.97
N ASN A 259 20.91 -19.94 7.21
CA ASN A 259 22.32 -19.77 7.60
C ASN A 259 22.55 -18.46 8.37
N LEU A 260 21.73 -18.21 9.39
CA LEU A 260 21.92 -17.06 10.27
C LEU A 260 22.71 -17.48 11.50
N HIS A 261 23.71 -16.70 11.89
CA HIS A 261 24.50 -16.98 13.08
C HIS A 261 23.65 -16.81 14.35
N GLY A 262 23.71 -17.80 15.24
CA GLY A 262 22.99 -17.79 16.52
C GLY A 262 22.17 -19.06 16.74
N GLN A 263 21.45 -19.09 17.85
CA GLN A 263 20.62 -20.23 18.28
C GLN A 263 19.35 -19.76 18.98
N TRP A 264 18.31 -20.57 18.99
CA TRP A 264 17.11 -20.27 19.77
C TRP A 264 17.40 -20.33 21.27
N ALA A 265 17.13 -19.24 21.97
CA ALA A 265 17.12 -19.19 23.43
C ALA A 265 15.84 -19.80 24.01
N ALA A 266 15.90 -20.17 25.29
CA ALA A 266 14.80 -20.82 26.00
C ALA A 266 13.55 -19.91 26.19
N ASP A 267 13.72 -18.60 26.06
CA ASP A 267 12.64 -17.60 26.11
C ASP A 267 11.97 -17.36 24.73
N GLY A 268 12.41 -18.06 23.68
CA GLY A 268 11.91 -17.88 22.32
C GLY A 268 12.52 -16.69 21.58
N SER A 269 13.61 -16.11 22.07
CA SER A 269 14.42 -15.12 21.33
C SER A 269 15.58 -15.79 20.58
N TRP A 270 16.15 -15.08 19.59
CA TRP A 270 17.34 -15.56 18.88
C TRP A 270 18.62 -15.06 19.56
N ASP A 271 19.38 -15.98 20.18
CA ASP A 271 20.63 -15.71 20.86
C ASP A 271 21.78 -15.59 19.85
N LEU A 272 22.32 -14.37 19.76
CA LEU A 272 23.42 -14.01 18.87
C LEU A 272 24.80 -14.13 19.54
N ASN A 273 24.86 -14.32 20.86
CA ASN A 273 26.11 -14.41 21.60
C ASN A 273 26.60 -15.86 21.62
N GLN A 274 27.81 -16.07 21.12
CA GLN A 274 28.48 -17.36 21.01
C GLN A 274 29.88 -17.24 21.62
N GLN A 275 30.57 -18.37 21.82
CA GLN A 275 31.91 -18.34 22.41
C GLN A 275 32.89 -17.45 21.63
N CYS A 276 32.76 -17.39 20.29
CA CYS A 276 33.67 -16.65 19.42
C CYS A 276 33.53 -15.12 19.51
N ASN A 277 32.35 -14.58 19.84
CA ASN A 277 32.11 -13.13 19.95
C ASN A 277 31.99 -12.65 21.41
N SER A 278 32.21 -13.55 22.38
CA SER A 278 32.17 -13.23 23.80
C SER A 278 33.15 -12.14 24.24
N GLU A 279 34.31 -12.04 23.57
CA GLU A 279 35.31 -10.99 23.83
C GLU A 279 34.85 -9.59 23.38
N CYS A 280 33.88 -9.52 22.46
CA CYS A 280 33.41 -8.25 21.90
C CYS A 280 32.35 -7.55 22.76
N ASN A 281 31.70 -8.26 23.70
CA ASN A 281 30.62 -7.73 24.54
C ASN A 281 29.55 -6.95 23.75
N CYS A 282 29.00 -7.58 22.69
CA CYS A 282 27.99 -6.95 21.84
C CYS A 282 26.73 -6.64 22.65
N GLY A 283 26.46 -5.35 22.86
CA GLY A 283 25.27 -4.89 23.58
C GLY A 283 23.98 -5.12 22.79
N PRO A 284 22.81 -5.14 23.46
CA PRO A 284 21.51 -5.30 22.81
C PRO A 284 21.11 -4.09 21.92
N SER A 285 21.86 -2.99 21.99
CA SER A 285 21.64 -1.76 21.23
C SER A 285 22.50 -1.64 19.97
N VAL A 286 23.24 -2.69 19.58
CA VAL A 286 24.04 -2.69 18.35
C VAL A 286 23.09 -2.64 17.15
N PRO A 287 23.23 -1.67 16.22
CA PRO A 287 22.35 -1.57 15.07
C PRO A 287 22.49 -2.81 14.17
N TYR A 288 21.38 -3.18 13.54
CA TYR A 288 21.38 -4.24 12.55
C TYR A 288 22.20 -3.83 11.32
N GLU A 289 23.29 -4.54 11.07
CA GLU A 289 24.22 -4.32 9.96
C GLU A 289 24.72 -5.68 9.46
N PRO A 290 23.95 -6.37 8.60
CA PRO A 290 24.22 -7.76 8.25
C PRO A 290 25.56 -7.90 7.52
N VAL A 291 26.40 -8.84 7.98
CA VAL A 291 27.67 -9.17 7.33
C VAL A 291 27.72 -10.63 6.92
N CYS A 292 28.29 -10.92 5.75
CA CYS A 292 28.35 -12.27 5.20
C CYS A 292 29.77 -12.85 5.27
N ASP A 293 29.88 -14.09 5.75
CA ASP A 293 30.98 -14.99 5.43
C ASP A 293 30.69 -15.70 4.09
N LEU A 294 31.39 -15.29 3.03
CA LEU A 294 31.23 -15.85 1.69
C LEU A 294 31.68 -17.32 1.59
N THR A 295 32.47 -17.82 2.54
CA THR A 295 33.02 -19.18 2.49
C THR A 295 32.01 -20.20 2.98
N ARG A 296 31.33 -19.90 4.09
CA ARG A 296 30.32 -20.76 4.71
C ARG A 296 28.89 -20.35 4.39
N SER A 297 28.72 -19.23 3.69
CA SER A 297 27.43 -18.61 3.38
C SER A 297 26.60 -18.37 4.65
N VAL A 298 27.25 -17.93 5.73
CA VAL A 298 26.62 -17.60 7.02
C VAL A 298 26.51 -16.08 7.16
N THR A 299 25.29 -15.60 7.42
CA THR A 299 25.02 -14.19 7.68
C THR A 299 25.05 -13.94 9.19
N PHE A 300 25.85 -12.96 9.62
CA PHE A 300 25.90 -12.48 10.99
C PHE A 300 25.07 -11.21 11.14
N PHE A 301 24.49 -11.00 12.32
CA PHE A 301 23.61 -9.87 12.60
C PHE A 301 24.32 -8.50 12.52
N SER A 302 25.61 -8.46 12.88
CA SER A 302 26.44 -7.24 12.88
C SER A 302 27.92 -7.64 12.78
N PRO A 303 28.83 -6.72 12.42
CA PRO A 303 30.27 -6.97 12.50
C PRO A 303 30.75 -7.31 13.92
N CYS A 304 30.11 -6.78 14.97
CA CYS A 304 30.44 -7.13 16.37
C CYS A 304 30.17 -8.62 16.64
N HIS A 305 28.99 -9.10 16.25
CA HIS A 305 28.59 -10.50 16.42
C HIS A 305 29.42 -11.47 15.55
N ALA A 306 30.07 -10.99 14.48
CA ALA A 306 31.08 -11.74 13.72
C ALA A 306 32.49 -11.70 14.35
N GLY A 307 32.69 -10.87 15.38
CA GLY A 307 33.95 -10.70 16.08
C GLY A 307 35.00 -9.92 15.30
N CYS A 308 34.59 -9.06 14.36
CA CYS A 308 35.50 -8.32 13.50
C CYS A 308 36.06 -7.08 14.21
N SER A 309 37.35 -6.81 14.02
CA SER A 309 38.06 -5.69 14.67
C SER A 309 38.52 -4.59 13.71
N GLU A 310 38.56 -4.87 12.41
CA GLU A 310 39.09 -3.94 11.39
C GLU A 310 38.07 -3.76 10.25
N VAL A 311 37.97 -2.52 9.75
CA VAL A 311 37.13 -2.17 8.59
C VAL A 311 38.01 -1.70 7.45
N VAL A 312 37.82 -2.26 6.26
CA VAL A 312 38.57 -1.94 5.05
C VAL A 312 37.59 -1.65 3.91
N PHE A 313 37.81 -0.56 3.19
CA PHE A 313 37.05 -0.27 1.97
C PHE A 313 37.87 -0.72 0.76
N ASN A 314 37.38 -1.71 0.02
CA ASN A 314 38.02 -2.19 -1.20
C ASN A 314 37.11 -1.94 -2.39
N GLU A 315 37.56 -1.15 -3.37
CA GLU A 315 36.80 -0.82 -4.60
C GLU A 315 35.36 -0.32 -4.35
N GLY A 316 35.13 0.38 -3.23
CA GLY A 316 33.80 0.89 -2.84
C GLY A 316 32.92 -0.10 -2.06
N VAL A 317 33.39 -1.34 -1.86
CA VAL A 317 32.75 -2.34 -1.00
C VAL A 317 33.33 -2.26 0.40
N LYS A 318 32.47 -2.17 1.41
CA LYS A 318 32.86 -2.19 2.82
C LYS A 318 33.10 -3.64 3.25
N MET A 319 34.30 -3.93 3.73
CA MET A 319 34.73 -5.25 4.18
C MET A 319 35.21 -5.17 5.63
N PHE A 320 35.04 -6.26 6.37
CA PHE A 320 35.49 -6.42 7.74
C PHE A 320 36.57 -7.48 7.80
N LYS A 321 37.61 -7.23 8.62
CA LYS A 321 38.75 -8.13 8.81
C LYS A 321 38.94 -8.48 10.28
N ASN A 322 39.72 -9.54 10.49
CA ASN A 322 40.09 -10.06 11.80
C ASN A 322 38.84 -10.48 12.61
N CYS A 323 37.96 -11.24 11.95
CA CYS A 323 36.69 -11.72 12.51
C CYS A 323 36.89 -13.07 13.23
N SER A 324 36.79 -13.09 14.56
CA SER A 324 37.02 -14.30 15.37
C SER A 324 36.01 -15.43 15.13
N CYS A 325 34.79 -15.11 14.70
CA CYS A 325 33.76 -16.11 14.38
C CYS A 325 33.89 -16.71 12.96
N ILE A 326 34.88 -16.27 12.17
CA ILE A 326 35.13 -16.73 10.80
C ILE A 326 36.54 -17.35 10.73
N PRO A 327 36.67 -18.67 11.00
CA PRO A 327 37.98 -19.30 11.21
C PRO A 327 38.83 -19.48 9.95
N ASP A 328 38.24 -19.39 8.75
CA ASP A 328 38.93 -19.72 7.50
C ASP A 328 39.59 -18.49 6.84
N THR A 329 38.82 -17.42 6.63
CA THR A 329 39.29 -16.22 5.92
C THR A 329 39.47 -14.99 6.82
N PHE A 330 38.92 -15.03 8.05
CA PHE A 330 38.84 -13.89 8.97
C PHE A 330 38.26 -12.62 8.34
N THR A 331 37.49 -12.76 7.25
CA THR A 331 36.95 -11.65 6.47
C THR A 331 35.44 -11.80 6.30
N ALA A 332 34.73 -10.68 6.40
CA ALA A 332 33.30 -10.59 6.11
C ALA A 332 33.01 -9.41 5.18
N VAL A 333 31.93 -9.49 4.40
CA VAL A 333 31.48 -8.41 3.52
C VAL A 333 30.23 -7.75 4.09
N ASP A 334 30.10 -6.44 3.96
CA ASP A 334 28.91 -5.66 4.30
C ASP A 334 27.76 -5.94 3.32
N SER A 335 27.18 -7.13 3.44
CA SER A 335 26.01 -7.57 2.68
C SER A 335 25.38 -8.80 3.32
N PHE A 336 24.15 -9.11 2.90
CA PHE A 336 23.60 -10.46 3.07
C PHE A 336 24.44 -11.47 2.27
N CYS A 337 24.44 -12.73 2.72
CA CYS A 337 25.03 -13.78 1.90
C CYS A 337 24.20 -14.01 0.63
N PRO A 338 24.85 -14.22 -0.53
CA PRO A 338 24.14 -14.51 -1.76
C PRO A 338 23.38 -15.82 -1.59
N VAL A 339 22.07 -15.78 -1.81
CA VAL A 339 21.21 -16.96 -1.84
C VAL A 339 20.78 -17.19 -3.28
N ASP A 340 20.97 -18.40 -3.81
CA ASP A 340 20.51 -18.80 -5.14
C ASP A 340 18.97 -18.92 -5.15
N CYS A 341 18.31 -17.77 -5.26
CA CYS A 341 16.86 -17.65 -5.13
C CYS A 341 16.23 -16.84 -6.28
N GLN A 342 17.01 -16.60 -7.34
CA GLN A 342 16.53 -15.83 -8.50
C GLN A 342 15.31 -16.48 -9.16
N TYR A 343 15.24 -17.81 -9.23
CA TYR A 343 14.10 -18.51 -9.80
C TYR A 343 12.81 -18.28 -9.00
N ASP A 344 12.84 -18.45 -7.69
CA ASP A 344 11.68 -18.23 -6.82
C ASP A 344 11.24 -16.78 -6.82
N LEU A 345 12.20 -15.84 -6.82
CA LEU A 345 11.91 -14.41 -6.97
C LEU A 345 11.22 -14.11 -8.31
N ILE A 346 11.73 -14.64 -9.43
CA ILE A 346 11.11 -14.43 -10.75
C ILE A 346 9.70 -15.01 -10.78
N ILE A 347 9.48 -16.22 -10.27
CA ILE A 347 8.14 -16.83 -10.20
C ILE A 347 7.21 -15.96 -9.34
N PHE A 348 7.68 -15.51 -8.18
CA PHE A 348 6.92 -14.63 -7.29
C PHE A 348 6.48 -13.34 -8.00
N LEU A 349 7.42 -12.68 -8.71
CA LEU A 349 7.16 -11.44 -9.45
C LEU A 349 6.22 -11.64 -10.64
N VAL A 350 6.32 -12.77 -11.35
CA VAL A 350 5.39 -13.09 -12.45
C VAL A 350 3.98 -13.29 -11.91
N ILE A 351 3.82 -14.06 -10.84
CA ILE A 351 2.52 -14.23 -10.17
C ILE A 351 2.00 -12.88 -9.67
N PHE A 352 2.87 -12.04 -9.10
CA PHE A 352 2.49 -10.73 -8.57
C PHE A 352 1.98 -9.81 -9.68
N CYS A 353 2.66 -9.78 -10.83
CA CYS A 353 2.21 -9.05 -12.02
C CYS A 353 0.83 -9.51 -12.49
N ILE A 354 0.66 -10.83 -12.66
CA ILE A 354 -0.59 -11.43 -13.16
C ILE A 354 -1.73 -11.13 -12.18
N MET A 355 -1.50 -11.34 -10.89
CA MET A 355 -2.49 -11.08 -9.86
C MET A 355 -2.87 -9.61 -9.77
N SER A 356 -1.89 -8.70 -9.77
CA SER A 356 -2.13 -7.25 -9.77
C SER A 356 -2.99 -6.81 -10.97
N LEU A 357 -2.70 -7.34 -12.17
CA LEU A 357 -3.47 -7.06 -13.38
C LEU A 357 -4.90 -7.60 -13.28
N LEU A 358 -5.06 -8.88 -12.95
CA LEU A 358 -6.38 -9.54 -12.90
C LEU A 358 -7.26 -8.96 -11.79
N SER A 359 -6.68 -8.66 -10.63
CA SER A 359 -7.42 -8.12 -9.50
C SER A 359 -7.89 -6.69 -9.78
N SER A 360 -7.05 -5.88 -10.42
CA SER A 360 -7.43 -4.53 -10.90
C SER A 360 -8.58 -4.57 -11.92
N MET A 361 -8.57 -5.58 -12.80
CA MET A 361 -9.65 -5.81 -13.76
C MET A 361 -10.96 -6.19 -13.06
N SER A 362 -10.88 -7.03 -12.03
CA SER A 362 -12.05 -7.48 -11.24
C SER A 362 -12.67 -6.34 -10.42
N HIS A 363 -11.84 -5.49 -9.80
CA HIS A 363 -12.29 -4.33 -9.04
C HIS A 363 -13.12 -3.36 -9.89
N SER A 364 -12.66 -3.10 -11.12
CA SER A 364 -13.40 -2.26 -12.07
C SER A 364 -14.77 -2.85 -12.40
N GLY A 365 -14.86 -4.18 -12.49
CA GLY A 365 -16.12 -4.92 -12.64
C GLY A 365 -17.09 -4.72 -11.47
N LEU A 366 -16.60 -4.70 -10.22
CA LEU A 366 -17.41 -4.50 -9.01
C LEU A 366 -18.10 -3.13 -8.98
N VAL A 367 -17.40 -2.07 -9.43
CA VAL A 367 -17.99 -0.71 -9.54
C VAL A 367 -19.13 -0.69 -10.57
N ILE A 368 -18.96 -1.38 -11.70
CA ILE A 368 -20.01 -1.47 -12.73
C ILE A 368 -21.22 -2.26 -12.22
N ILE A 369 -21.00 -3.38 -11.51
CA ILE A 369 -22.09 -4.16 -10.90
C ILE A 369 -22.85 -3.26 -9.91
N GLN A 370 -22.13 -2.54 -9.07
CA GLN A 370 -22.72 -1.61 -8.11
C GLN A 370 -23.66 -0.60 -8.78
N PHE A 371 -23.22 0.09 -9.84
CA PHE A 371 -24.07 1.03 -10.59
C PHE A 371 -25.29 0.41 -11.28
N ARG A 372 -25.23 -0.89 -11.62
CA ARG A 372 -26.38 -1.61 -12.21
C ARG A 372 -27.39 -2.07 -11.18
N THR A 373 -27.02 -2.12 -9.90
CA THR A 373 -27.86 -2.65 -8.81
C THR A 373 -28.61 -1.58 -8.03
N VAL A 374 -28.31 -0.30 -8.26
CA VAL A 374 -28.90 0.83 -7.53
C VAL A 374 -29.60 1.80 -8.49
N ASP A 375 -30.60 2.49 -7.97
CA ASP A 375 -31.30 3.53 -8.71
C ASP A 375 -30.33 4.69 -9.04
N PRO A 376 -30.52 5.42 -10.16
CA PRO A 376 -29.64 6.52 -10.55
C PRO A 376 -29.41 7.58 -9.47
N GLU A 377 -30.44 7.86 -8.67
CA GLU A 377 -30.42 8.84 -7.59
C GLU A 377 -29.53 8.42 -6.40
N ASP A 378 -29.32 7.11 -6.22
CA ASP A 378 -28.64 6.55 -5.05
C ASP A 378 -27.17 6.19 -5.33
N LYS A 379 -26.69 6.35 -6.57
CA LYS A 379 -25.34 5.90 -6.98
C LYS A 379 -24.23 6.46 -6.09
N SER A 380 -24.19 7.77 -5.89
CA SER A 380 -23.14 8.43 -5.10
C SER A 380 -23.13 7.95 -3.66
N VAL A 381 -24.31 7.82 -3.04
CA VAL A 381 -24.46 7.33 -1.66
C VAL A 381 -24.10 5.85 -1.56
N SER A 382 -24.37 5.05 -2.59
CA SER A 382 -23.92 3.66 -2.63
C SER A 382 -22.40 3.54 -2.63
N ILE A 383 -21.68 4.38 -3.39
CA ILE A 383 -20.19 4.38 -3.40
C ILE A 383 -19.69 4.76 -2.01
N ALA A 384 -20.24 5.83 -1.44
CA ALA A 384 -19.89 6.29 -0.10
C ALA A 384 -20.12 5.20 0.96
N LEU A 385 -21.22 4.45 0.86
CA LEU A 385 -21.51 3.32 1.74
C LEU A 385 -20.46 2.21 1.59
N SER A 386 -20.11 1.81 0.35
CA SER A 386 -19.07 0.80 0.11
C SER A 386 -17.71 1.22 0.65
N GLU A 387 -17.30 2.48 0.44
CA GLU A 387 -16.04 3.04 0.94
C GLU A 387 -16.01 3.15 2.47
N MET A 388 -17.13 3.55 3.09
CA MET A 388 -17.26 3.58 4.54
C MET A 388 -17.11 2.19 5.14
N MET A 389 -17.78 1.18 4.55
CA MET A 389 -17.65 -0.21 4.99
C MET A 389 -16.23 -0.74 4.79
N CYS A 390 -15.59 -0.43 3.66
CA CYS A 390 -14.20 -0.80 3.40
C CYS A 390 -13.23 -0.14 4.40
N SER A 391 -13.45 1.14 4.73
CA SER A 391 -12.65 1.86 5.71
C SER A 391 -12.76 1.25 7.10
N ALA A 392 -13.99 0.97 7.54
CA ALA A 392 -14.24 0.42 8.87
C ALA A 392 -13.79 -1.03 9.03
N LEU A 393 -13.93 -1.86 7.98
CA LEU A 393 -13.75 -3.31 8.06
C LEU A 393 -12.47 -3.83 7.41
N ALA A 394 -11.79 -3.04 6.57
CA ALA A 394 -10.54 -3.43 5.92
C ALA A 394 -9.39 -2.45 6.22
N TYR A 395 -9.49 -1.17 5.83
CA TYR A 395 -8.36 -0.25 5.92
C TYR A 395 -7.84 0.00 7.34
N ILE A 396 -8.73 0.05 8.34
CA ILE A 396 -8.33 0.21 9.75
C ILE A 396 -7.85 -1.12 10.37
N PRO A 397 -8.63 -2.21 10.35
CA PRO A 397 -8.23 -3.43 11.06
C PRO A 397 -7.13 -4.22 10.37
N ALA A 398 -7.06 -4.25 9.03
CA ALA A 398 -6.11 -5.11 8.34
C ALA A 398 -4.64 -4.77 8.65
N PRO A 399 -4.17 -3.51 8.60
CA PRO A 399 -2.79 -3.19 8.99
C PRO A 399 -2.48 -3.54 10.45
N ILE A 400 -3.45 -3.36 11.37
CA ILE A 400 -3.27 -3.70 12.79
C ILE A 400 -3.09 -5.22 12.95
N ILE A 401 -3.95 -6.01 12.30
CA ILE A 401 -3.93 -7.47 12.37
C ILE A 401 -2.66 -8.02 11.70
N TYR A 402 -2.33 -7.56 10.49
CA TYR A 402 -1.14 -8.01 9.78
C TYR A 402 0.15 -7.56 10.46
N GLY A 403 0.19 -6.34 11.01
CA GLY A 403 1.32 -5.89 11.83
C GLY A 403 1.57 -6.82 13.02
N TYR A 404 0.51 -7.18 13.75
CA TYR A 404 0.60 -8.14 14.85
C TYR A 404 1.05 -9.55 14.38
N LEU A 405 0.57 -10.02 13.23
CA LEU A 405 0.98 -11.31 12.67
C LEU A 405 2.45 -11.32 12.23
N ILE A 406 2.94 -10.24 11.64
CA ILE A 406 4.35 -10.05 11.27
C ILE A 406 5.22 -9.98 12.53
N ASP A 407 4.77 -9.27 13.57
CA ASP A 407 5.51 -9.18 14.83
C ASP A 407 5.70 -10.53 15.51
N LYS A 408 4.80 -11.52 15.27
CA LYS A 408 4.96 -12.88 15.79
C LYS A 408 6.10 -13.66 15.12
N SER A 409 6.49 -13.32 13.90
CA SER A 409 7.64 -13.94 13.25
C SER A 409 8.96 -13.24 13.60
N CYS A 410 8.95 -12.21 14.45
CA CYS A 410 10.16 -11.51 14.84
C CYS A 410 11.11 -12.37 15.69
N MET A 411 12.37 -12.46 15.26
CA MET A 411 13.44 -13.13 15.98
C MET A 411 14.25 -12.16 16.86
N VAL A 412 14.55 -10.97 16.33
CA VAL A 412 15.39 -9.97 17.00
C VAL A 412 14.68 -8.62 17.02
N TRP A 413 14.38 -8.17 18.23
CA TRP A 413 13.77 -6.86 18.48
C TRP A 413 14.84 -5.78 18.60
N GLY A 414 14.67 -4.68 17.88
CA GLY A 414 15.46 -3.48 18.11
C GLY A 414 15.12 -2.86 19.46
N GLN A 415 16.10 -2.22 20.08
CA GLN A 415 15.90 -1.42 21.29
C GLN A 415 16.22 0.04 21.03
N THR A 416 15.30 0.91 21.44
CA THR A 416 15.47 2.36 21.37
C THR A 416 15.25 2.92 22.76
N CYS A 417 16.28 3.52 23.35
CA CYS A 417 16.23 4.06 24.71
C CYS A 417 15.82 3.04 25.79
N GLY A 418 16.17 1.76 25.62
CA GLY A 418 15.83 0.68 26.56
C GLY A 418 14.41 0.11 26.42
N GLU A 419 13.60 0.64 25.51
CA GLU A 419 12.28 0.09 25.17
C GLU A 419 12.31 -0.69 23.85
N ARG A 420 11.40 -1.67 23.74
CA ARG A 420 11.22 -2.50 22.54
C ARG A 420 10.75 -1.63 21.37
N GLY A 421 11.59 -1.56 20.33
CA GLY A 421 11.32 -0.84 19.09
C GLY A 421 10.88 -1.77 17.96
N ASN A 422 11.23 -1.41 16.73
CA ASN A 422 10.90 -2.19 15.54
C ASN A 422 11.64 -3.54 15.52
N CYS A 423 11.01 -4.55 14.95
CA CYS A 423 11.69 -5.80 14.66
C CYS A 423 12.73 -5.63 13.55
N TRP A 424 13.94 -6.13 13.78
CA TRP A 424 15.05 -6.06 12.82
C TRP A 424 15.17 -7.30 11.96
N LEU A 425 14.82 -8.47 12.50
CA LEU A 425 14.98 -9.74 11.81
C LEU A 425 13.77 -10.64 12.02
N TYR A 426 13.20 -11.13 10.93
CA TYR A 426 12.04 -12.02 10.93
C TYR A 426 12.43 -13.44 10.51
N PHE A 427 11.76 -14.43 11.11
CA PHE A 427 11.89 -15.82 10.69
C PHE A 427 11.10 -16.03 9.40
N GLY A 428 11.82 -16.31 8.32
CA GLY A 428 11.27 -16.34 6.96
C GLY A 428 10.10 -17.31 6.80
N GLU A 429 10.22 -18.53 7.33
CA GLU A 429 9.15 -19.54 7.22
C GLU A 429 7.86 -19.09 7.90
N SER A 430 7.90 -18.75 9.19
CA SER A 430 6.71 -18.29 9.92
C SER A 430 6.09 -17.05 9.28
N LEU A 431 6.91 -16.11 8.78
CA LEU A 431 6.42 -14.93 8.08
C LEU A 431 5.66 -15.30 6.79
N ARG A 432 6.13 -16.29 6.01
CA ARG A 432 5.39 -16.79 4.84
C ARG A 432 4.07 -17.42 5.24
N TYR A 433 4.07 -18.24 6.28
CA TYR A 433 2.84 -18.90 6.73
C TYR A 433 1.80 -17.88 7.21
N TYR A 434 2.17 -16.92 8.07
CA TYR A 434 1.25 -15.90 8.58
C TYR A 434 0.77 -14.90 7.52
N ALA A 435 1.55 -14.70 6.44
CA ALA A 435 1.19 -13.81 5.35
C ALA A 435 0.18 -14.44 4.37
N ASN A 436 0.24 -15.77 4.20
CA ASN A 436 -0.39 -16.45 3.07
C ASN A 436 -1.52 -17.42 3.45
N TYR A 437 -1.56 -17.91 4.70
CA TYR A 437 -2.64 -18.73 5.26
C TYR A 437 -3.43 -17.94 6.30
#